data_AF-A0A423W254-F1
#
_entry.id   AF-A0A423W254-F1
#
_cell.length_a   1.000
_cell.length_b   1.000
_cell.length_c   1.000
_cell.angle_alpha   90.00
_cell.angle_beta   90.00
_cell.angle_gamma   90.00
#
_symmetry.space_group_name_H-M   'P 1'
#
loop_
_entity.id
_entity.type
_entity.pdbx_description
1 polymer ?
#
loop_
_entity_poly.entity_id
_entity_poly.type
_entity_poly.pdbx_seq_one_letter_code
_entity_poly.pdbx_strand_id
1 'polypeptide(L)'
;MLNGPKYLTPEELAQFDGSDPTKPIYLAINGSIYDVTPGARMYGPSGSYHFFAGTDASRGYVTGCFAEDRTPDMRGVEEMYIPLDDPEVDSHWTKAELKTLKEQEKRLARKKAYDALKHWVDFFGNSKKYNFVGYVKREDGWLEKLPQRELCDQAKKGRKPRKIPEDKI
;
A
#
# COMPACT_ATOMS: atom_id res chain seq x y z
N MET A 1 17.76 -16.54 -24.17
CA MET A 1 17.25 -17.59 -23.27
C MET A 1 16.07 -16.99 -22.52
N LEU A 2 14.84 -17.36 -22.85
CA LEU A 2 13.64 -16.84 -22.19
C LEU A 2 13.35 -17.70 -20.97
N ASN A 3 14.03 -17.43 -19.86
CA ASN A 3 13.58 -17.94 -18.57
C ASN A 3 12.29 -17.19 -18.23
N GLY A 4 11.19 -17.92 -18.02
CA GLY A 4 9.89 -17.36 -17.67
C GLY A 4 9.92 -16.58 -16.34
N PRO A 5 8.77 -16.02 -15.93
CA PRO A 5 8.68 -15.27 -14.67
C PRO A 5 9.11 -16.15 -13.48
N LYS A 6 9.87 -15.56 -12.55
CA LYS A 6 10.19 -16.21 -11.27
C LYS A 6 8.96 -16.23 -10.37
N TYR A 7 8.82 -17.26 -9.57
CA TYR A 7 7.82 -17.32 -8.51
C TYR A 7 8.55 -17.51 -7.20
N LEU A 8 8.57 -16.46 -6.37
CA LEU A 8 9.33 -16.45 -5.11
C LEU A 8 8.36 -16.41 -3.94
N THR A 9 8.56 -17.25 -2.92
CA THR A 9 7.84 -17.07 -1.64
C THR A 9 8.28 -15.76 -0.96
N PRO A 10 7.55 -15.24 0.03
CA PRO A 10 8.00 -14.09 0.80
C PRO A 10 9.40 -14.27 1.41
N GLU A 11 9.72 -15.48 1.87
CA GLU A 11 11.01 -15.82 2.47
C GLU A 11 12.15 -15.84 1.44
N GLU A 12 11.86 -16.32 0.22
CA GLU A 12 12.81 -16.28 -0.90
C GLU A 12 13.02 -14.85 -1.40
N LEU A 13 11.95 -14.05 -1.49
CA LEU A 13 12.02 -12.64 -1.88
C LEU A 13 12.87 -11.84 -0.87
N ALA A 14 12.76 -12.14 0.42
CA ALA A 14 13.53 -11.48 1.48
C ALA A 14 15.05 -11.62 1.33
N GLN A 15 15.53 -12.60 0.56
CA GLN A 15 16.96 -12.76 0.27
C GLN A 15 17.53 -11.72 -0.71
N PHE A 16 16.68 -10.86 -1.28
CA PHE A 16 17.02 -9.84 -2.27
C PHE A 16 16.80 -8.42 -1.72
N ASP A 17 17.08 -8.22 -0.42
CA ASP A 17 16.94 -6.94 0.28
C ASP A 17 18.12 -5.96 0.08
N GLY A 18 19.14 -6.39 -0.69
CA GLY A 18 20.35 -5.61 -0.97
C GLY A 18 21.43 -5.68 0.11
N SER A 19 21.27 -6.50 1.15
CA SER A 19 22.32 -6.76 2.15
C SER A 19 23.50 -7.54 1.58
N ASP A 20 23.24 -8.43 0.62
CA ASP A 20 24.25 -9.18 -0.13
C ASP A 20 24.56 -8.46 -1.46
N PRO A 21 25.75 -7.85 -1.61
CA PRO A 21 26.11 -7.09 -2.82
C PRO A 21 26.27 -7.96 -4.07
N THR A 22 26.29 -9.29 -3.93
CA THR A 22 26.36 -10.22 -5.06
C THR A 22 24.99 -10.55 -5.66
N LYS A 23 23.91 -10.17 -4.98
CA LYS A 23 22.53 -10.39 -5.40
C LYS A 23 21.89 -9.10 -5.94
N PRO A 24 20.91 -9.21 -6.86
CA PRO A 24 20.08 -8.08 -7.21
C PRO A 24 19.18 -7.66 -6.03
N ILE A 25 18.66 -6.45 -6.11
CA ILE A 25 17.68 -5.92 -5.15
C ILE A 25 16.30 -6.05 -5.77
N TYR A 26 15.42 -6.80 -5.11
CA TYR A 26 14.04 -6.99 -5.55
C TYR A 26 13.07 -6.28 -4.63
N LEU A 27 11.92 -5.91 -5.20
CA LEU A 27 10.81 -5.30 -4.49
C LEU A 27 9.53 -5.78 -5.17
N ALA A 28 8.51 -6.11 -4.39
CA ALA A 28 7.21 -6.45 -4.92
C ALA A 28 6.19 -5.32 -4.70
N ILE A 29 5.32 -5.13 -5.69
CA ILE A 29 4.12 -4.29 -5.61
C ILE A 29 2.96 -5.08 -6.19
N ASN A 30 1.89 -5.20 -5.41
CA ASN A 30 0.69 -5.97 -5.67
C ASN A 30 0.99 -7.39 -6.17
N GLY A 31 1.93 -8.07 -5.52
CA GLY A 31 2.38 -9.42 -5.88
C GLY A 31 3.31 -9.51 -7.09
N SER A 32 3.54 -8.44 -7.85
CA SER A 32 4.51 -8.42 -8.96
C SER A 32 5.88 -8.00 -8.48
N ILE A 33 6.92 -8.75 -8.83
CA ILE A 33 8.32 -8.54 -8.42
C ILE A 33 9.06 -7.76 -9.50
N TYR A 34 9.79 -6.74 -9.08
CA TYR A 34 10.61 -5.89 -9.94
C TYR A 34 12.06 -5.87 -9.47
N ASP A 35 12.98 -5.84 -10.43
CA ASP A 35 14.40 -5.60 -10.19
C ASP A 35 14.62 -4.09 -10.03
N VAL A 36 14.92 -3.70 -8.80
CA VAL A 36 15.20 -2.32 -8.41
C VAL A 36 16.68 -2.05 -8.16
N THR A 37 17.57 -2.96 -8.58
CA THR A 37 19.03 -2.81 -8.51
C THR A 37 19.51 -1.51 -9.18
N PRO A 38 18.98 -1.06 -10.33
CA PRO A 38 19.33 0.25 -10.90
C PRO A 38 18.98 1.45 -10.00
N GLY A 39 18.17 1.22 -8.96
CA GLY A 39 17.81 2.15 -7.90
C GLY A 39 18.53 1.88 -6.57
N ALA A 40 19.65 1.16 -6.54
CA ALA A 40 20.33 0.76 -5.29
C ALA A 40 20.65 1.92 -4.33
N ARG A 41 20.87 3.15 -4.82
CA ARG A 41 21.02 4.33 -3.94
C ARG A 41 19.78 4.60 -3.07
N MET A 42 18.59 4.25 -3.58
CA MET A 42 17.32 4.44 -2.88
C MET A 42 16.90 3.20 -2.10
N TYR A 43 17.07 2.01 -2.69
CA TYR A 43 16.56 0.74 -2.14
C TYR A 43 17.60 -0.13 -1.44
N GLY A 44 18.89 0.13 -1.63
CA GLY A 44 19.95 -0.58 -0.92
C GLY A 44 19.99 -0.21 0.56
N PRO A 45 20.79 -0.89 1.39
CA PRO A 45 20.73 -0.82 2.85
C PRO A 45 20.83 0.58 3.47
N SER A 46 21.51 1.52 2.81
CA SER A 46 21.65 2.92 3.26
C SER A 46 20.65 3.90 2.63
N GLY A 47 19.78 3.43 1.75
CA GLY A 47 18.81 4.24 1.03
C GLY A 47 17.54 4.53 1.84
N SER A 48 16.85 5.62 1.54
CA SER A 48 15.61 6.00 2.25
C SER A 48 14.44 5.04 2.03
N TYR A 49 14.51 4.21 1.00
CA TYR A 49 13.47 3.23 0.63
C TYR A 49 13.92 1.78 0.89
N HIS A 50 14.98 1.56 1.68
CA HIS A 50 15.51 0.23 1.97
C HIS A 50 14.47 -0.72 2.60
N PHE A 51 13.50 -0.21 3.36
CA PHE A 51 12.42 -1.01 3.95
C PHE A 51 11.61 -1.81 2.92
N PHE A 52 11.58 -1.36 1.66
CA PHE A 52 10.81 -2.00 0.61
C PHE A 52 11.58 -3.09 -0.14
N ALA A 53 12.90 -3.16 0.04
CA ALA A 53 13.69 -4.22 -0.55
C ALA A 53 13.36 -5.57 0.11
N GLY A 54 13.31 -6.61 -0.72
CA GLY A 54 13.03 -7.99 -0.32
C GLY A 54 11.61 -8.24 0.21
N THR A 55 10.65 -7.33 0.00
CA THR A 55 9.26 -7.52 0.46
C THR A 55 8.25 -7.05 -0.57
N ASP A 56 6.99 -7.39 -0.34
CA ASP A 56 5.87 -6.77 -1.04
C ASP A 56 5.43 -5.52 -0.28
N ALA A 57 5.79 -4.37 -0.84
CA ALA A 57 5.68 -3.06 -0.22
C ALA A 57 4.36 -2.34 -0.51
N SER A 58 3.35 -3.06 -1.05
CA SER A 58 2.08 -2.48 -1.51
C SER A 58 1.43 -1.56 -0.47
N ARG A 59 1.27 -2.04 0.76
CA ARG A 59 0.61 -1.27 1.81
C ARG A 59 1.44 -0.04 2.17
N GLY A 60 2.75 -0.19 2.40
CA GLY A 60 3.65 0.90 2.76
C GLY A 60 3.72 2.03 1.73
N TYR A 61 3.65 1.72 0.43
CA TYR A 61 3.58 2.73 -0.63
C TYR A 61 2.30 3.58 -0.58
N VAL A 62 1.19 3.00 -0.13
CA VAL A 62 -0.09 3.71 -0.03
C VAL A 62 -0.23 4.44 1.29
N THR A 63 0.15 3.81 2.41
CA THR A 63 -0.01 4.39 3.75
C THR A 63 1.09 5.39 4.11
N GLY A 64 2.25 5.31 3.46
CA GLY A 64 3.43 6.11 3.83
C GLY A 64 4.19 5.56 5.04
N CYS A 65 3.79 4.40 5.58
CA CYS A 65 4.38 3.79 6.78
C CYS A 65 5.41 2.72 6.38
N PHE A 66 6.57 3.17 5.93
CA PHE A 66 7.50 2.32 5.17
C PHE A 66 8.07 1.15 5.97
N ALA A 67 8.34 1.35 7.27
CA ALA A 67 8.92 0.31 8.13
C ALA A 67 7.86 -0.68 8.63
N GLU A 68 6.66 -0.20 8.95
CA GLU A 68 5.59 -0.96 9.61
C GLU A 68 4.69 -1.72 8.63
N ASP A 69 4.44 -1.14 7.44
CA ASP A 69 3.53 -1.68 6.42
C ASP A 69 4.29 -2.39 5.28
N ARG A 70 5.28 -3.20 5.65
CA ARG A 70 6.04 -4.09 4.75
C ARG A 70 5.24 -5.34 4.37
N THR A 71 4.05 -5.15 3.81
CA THR A 71 3.06 -6.21 3.53
C THR A 71 2.21 -5.89 2.29
N PRO A 72 1.69 -6.91 1.57
CA PRO A 72 0.70 -6.70 0.51
C PRO A 72 -0.73 -6.47 1.03
N ASP A 73 -0.99 -6.61 2.33
CA ASP A 73 -2.34 -6.55 2.89
C ASP A 73 -2.94 -5.14 2.73
N MET A 74 -3.89 -4.97 1.82
CA MET A 74 -4.56 -3.69 1.59
C MET A 74 -5.87 -3.52 2.39
N ARG A 75 -6.27 -4.51 3.19
CA ARG A 75 -7.52 -4.43 3.97
C ARG A 75 -7.43 -3.28 4.98
N GLY A 76 -8.49 -2.46 5.05
CA GLY A 76 -8.59 -1.33 5.98
C GLY A 76 -7.79 -0.10 5.56
N VAL A 77 -7.01 -0.14 4.48
CA VAL A 77 -6.28 1.05 3.99
C VAL A 77 -7.26 2.16 3.60
N GLU A 78 -8.48 1.83 3.15
CA GLU A 78 -9.49 2.85 2.84
C GLU A 78 -9.81 3.76 4.02
N GLU A 79 -9.66 3.29 5.26
CA GLU A 79 -9.98 4.06 6.46
C GLU A 79 -9.16 5.36 6.55
N MET A 80 -7.97 5.41 5.95
CA MET A 80 -7.14 6.62 5.94
C MET A 80 -7.78 7.76 5.14
N TYR A 81 -8.70 7.43 4.23
CA TYR A 81 -9.43 8.37 3.40
C TYR A 81 -10.86 8.64 3.90
N ILE A 82 -11.29 7.95 4.95
CA ILE A 82 -12.60 8.19 5.58
C ILE A 82 -12.44 9.32 6.60
N PRO A 83 -13.22 10.42 6.48
CA PRO A 83 -13.21 11.48 7.48
C PRO A 83 -13.49 10.96 8.89
N LEU A 84 -12.98 11.67 9.89
CA LEU A 84 -13.31 11.39 11.28
C LEU A 84 -14.75 11.85 11.55
N ASP A 85 -15.45 11.05 12.34
CA ASP A 85 -16.72 11.45 12.92
C ASP A 85 -16.47 12.49 14.01
N ASP A 86 -17.27 13.53 14.00
CA ASP A 86 -17.21 14.63 14.94
C ASP A 86 -18.65 15.03 15.28
N PRO A 87 -19.09 14.96 16.56
CA PRO A 87 -20.50 15.21 16.90
C PRO A 87 -20.99 16.62 16.56
N GLU A 88 -20.12 17.63 16.62
CA GLU A 88 -20.48 19.01 16.31
C GLU A 88 -20.69 19.15 14.80
N VAL A 89 -19.72 18.70 14.01
CA VAL A 89 -19.81 18.69 12.54
C VAL A 89 -20.97 17.83 12.06
N ASP A 90 -21.11 16.61 12.59
CA ASP A 90 -22.13 15.64 12.15
C ASP A 90 -23.55 16.10 12.45
N SER A 91 -23.73 17.06 13.37
CA SER A 91 -25.04 17.63 13.71
C SER A 91 -25.67 18.46 12.58
N HIS A 92 -24.88 18.87 11.58
CA HIS A 92 -25.36 19.60 10.39
C HIS A 92 -26.13 18.73 9.38
N TRP A 93 -26.24 17.43 9.63
CA TRP A 93 -27.01 16.48 8.80
C TRP A 93 -28.08 15.78 9.63
N THR A 94 -29.22 15.48 8.99
CA THR A 94 -30.15 14.52 9.58
C THR A 94 -29.51 13.13 9.64
N LYS A 95 -30.01 12.24 10.51
CA LYS A 95 -29.50 10.86 10.60
C LYS A 95 -29.53 10.12 9.25
N ALA A 96 -30.57 10.35 8.44
CA ALA A 96 -30.72 9.73 7.12
C ALA A 96 -29.70 10.29 6.11
N GLU A 97 -29.49 11.61 6.11
CA GLU A 97 -28.48 12.26 5.28
C GLU A 97 -27.07 11.81 5.67
N LEU A 98 -26.75 11.82 6.96
CA LEU A 98 -25.43 11.41 7.47
C LEU A 98 -25.13 9.95 7.14
N LYS A 99 -26.12 9.06 7.24
CA LYS A 99 -25.96 7.66 6.82
C LYS A 99 -25.60 7.57 5.34
N THR A 100 -26.34 8.26 4.49
CA THR A 100 -26.10 8.29 3.04
C THR A 100 -24.72 8.85 2.72
N LEU A 101 -24.32 9.91 3.41
CA LEU A 101 -23.00 10.53 3.25
C LEU A 101 -21.87 9.57 3.64
N LYS A 102 -21.96 8.91 4.80
CA LYS A 102 -20.96 7.93 5.26
C LYS A 102 -20.82 6.75 4.29
N GLU A 103 -21.92 6.29 3.69
CA GLU A 103 -21.87 5.26 2.66
C GLU A 103 -21.13 5.73 1.40
N GLN A 104 -21.36 6.97 0.96
CA GLN A 104 -20.65 7.57 -0.18
C GLN A 104 -19.17 7.77 0.12
N GLU A 105 -18.83 8.29 1.29
CA GLU A 105 -17.44 8.46 1.74
C GLU A 105 -16.69 7.15 1.77
N LYS A 106 -17.31 6.07 2.28
CA LYS A 106 -16.71 4.74 2.27
C LYS A 106 -16.44 4.23 0.85
N ARG A 107 -17.36 4.47 -0.10
CA ARG A 107 -17.15 4.13 -1.52
C ARG A 107 -16.00 4.91 -2.14
N LEU A 108 -15.96 6.22 -1.90
CA LEU A 108 -14.89 7.09 -2.39
C LEU A 108 -13.54 6.74 -1.77
N ALA A 109 -13.51 6.42 -0.48
CA ALA A 109 -12.32 6.01 0.24
C ALA A 109 -11.73 4.70 -0.32
N ARG A 110 -12.59 3.71 -0.61
CA ARG A 110 -12.17 2.47 -1.29
C ARG A 110 -11.59 2.75 -2.67
N LYS A 111 -12.24 3.64 -3.44
CA LYS A 111 -11.71 4.04 -4.75
C LYS A 111 -10.34 4.73 -4.61
N LYS A 112 -10.19 5.64 -3.64
CA LYS A 112 -8.90 6.32 -3.39
C LYS A 112 -7.78 5.36 -3.02
N ALA A 113 -8.05 4.39 -2.14
CA ALA A 113 -7.07 3.36 -1.79
C ALA A 113 -6.67 2.50 -3.01
N TYR A 114 -7.64 2.12 -3.84
CA TYR A 114 -7.38 1.43 -5.09
C TYR A 114 -6.55 2.28 -6.06
N ASP A 115 -6.95 3.53 -6.31
CA ASP A 115 -6.24 4.43 -7.23
C ASP A 115 -4.81 4.69 -6.76
N ALA A 116 -4.58 4.82 -5.45
CA ALA A 116 -3.26 5.02 -4.87
C ALA A 116 -2.36 3.78 -5.07
N LEU A 117 -2.87 2.57 -4.86
CA LEU A 117 -2.12 1.35 -5.18
C LEU A 117 -1.86 1.24 -6.67
N LYS A 118 -2.89 1.50 -7.49
CA LYS A 118 -2.80 1.44 -8.95
C LYS A 118 -1.72 2.38 -9.47
N HIS A 119 -1.60 3.58 -8.93
CA HIS A 119 -0.53 4.52 -9.28
C HIS A 119 0.86 3.88 -9.16
N TRP A 120 1.14 3.17 -8.06
CA TRP A 120 2.43 2.50 -7.86
C TRP A 120 2.60 1.26 -8.72
N VAL A 121 1.53 0.47 -8.91
CA VAL A 121 1.55 -0.67 -9.85
C VAL A 121 1.86 -0.20 -11.27
N ASP A 122 1.25 0.89 -11.73
CA ASP A 122 1.51 1.47 -13.04
C ASP A 122 2.92 2.06 -13.11
N PHE A 123 3.41 2.70 -12.05
CA PHE A 123 4.77 3.27 -11.99
C PHE A 123 5.83 2.19 -12.21
N PHE A 124 5.74 1.06 -11.49
CA PHE A 124 6.68 -0.05 -11.65
C PHE A 124 6.44 -0.83 -12.95
N GLY A 125 5.18 -1.13 -13.28
CA GLY A 125 4.80 -1.88 -14.47
C GLY A 125 5.19 -1.20 -15.79
N ASN A 126 5.18 0.13 -15.82
CA ASN A 126 5.57 0.91 -17.00
C ASN A 126 7.01 1.47 -16.90
N SER A 127 7.77 1.06 -15.88
CA SER A 127 9.12 1.55 -15.66
C SER A 127 10.07 1.07 -16.76
N LYS A 128 10.80 2.01 -17.37
CA LYS A 128 11.97 1.68 -18.22
C LYS A 128 13.22 1.38 -17.39
N LYS A 129 13.18 1.68 -16.09
CA LYS A 129 14.32 1.56 -15.18
C LYS A 129 14.28 0.28 -14.36
N TYR A 130 13.09 -0.18 -13.99
CA TYR A 130 12.89 -1.34 -13.12
C TYR A 130 12.23 -2.44 -13.94
N ASN A 131 12.91 -3.58 -14.05
CA ASN A 131 12.46 -4.65 -14.92
C ASN A 131 11.55 -5.60 -14.14
N PHE A 132 10.48 -6.05 -14.79
CA PHE A 132 9.64 -7.13 -14.23
C PHE A 132 10.44 -8.43 -14.14
N VAL A 133 10.36 -9.10 -12.98
CA VAL A 133 11.09 -10.34 -12.68
C VAL A 133 10.15 -11.53 -12.56
N GLY A 134 8.97 -11.33 -11.99
CA GLY A 134 8.07 -12.42 -11.67
C GLY A 134 7.00 -12.07 -10.64
N TYR A 135 6.54 -13.06 -9.88
CA TYR A 135 5.45 -12.93 -8.93
C TYR A 135 5.79 -13.48 -7.56
N VAL A 136 5.17 -12.93 -6.52
CA VAL A 136 5.24 -13.46 -5.16
C VAL A 136 4.25 -14.62 -5.03
N LYS A 137 4.77 -15.80 -4.71
CA LYS A 137 4.00 -17.01 -4.47
C LYS A 137 3.51 -17.04 -3.02
N ARG A 138 2.20 -17.18 -2.82
CA ARG A 138 1.58 -17.33 -1.49
C ARG A 138 0.56 -18.47 -1.54
N GLU A 139 0.22 -19.00 -0.38
CA GLU A 139 -0.85 -20.00 -0.29
C GLU A 139 -2.22 -19.37 -0.63
N ASP A 140 -3.13 -20.16 -1.19
CA ASP A 140 -4.50 -19.71 -1.37
C ASP A 140 -5.15 -19.45 0.00
N GLY A 141 -5.88 -18.34 0.09
CA GLY A 141 -6.53 -17.94 1.34
C GLY A 141 -5.56 -17.51 2.46
N TRP A 142 -4.28 -17.25 2.15
CA TRP A 142 -3.28 -16.91 3.17
C TRP A 142 -3.66 -15.67 3.99
N LEU A 143 -4.38 -14.71 3.38
CA LEU A 143 -4.70 -13.43 3.98
C LEU A 143 -5.84 -13.54 5.00
N GLU A 144 -6.79 -14.44 4.75
CA GLU A 144 -7.93 -14.77 5.60
C GLU A 144 -7.49 -15.46 6.90
N LYS A 145 -6.34 -16.15 6.88
CA LYS A 145 -5.72 -16.76 8.05
C LYS A 145 -5.08 -15.73 9.00
N LEU A 146 -4.91 -14.48 8.55
CA LEU A 146 -4.25 -13.42 9.31
C LEU A 146 -5.27 -12.43 9.87
N PRO A 147 -5.04 -11.93 11.11
CA PRO A 147 -5.85 -10.83 11.64
C PRO A 147 -5.73 -9.62 10.72
N GLN A 148 -6.83 -8.87 10.59
CA GLN A 148 -6.81 -7.62 9.84
C GLN A 148 -5.87 -6.62 10.53
N ARG A 149 -4.94 -6.06 9.76
CA ARG A 149 -4.02 -5.03 10.28
C ARG A 149 -4.76 -3.71 10.42
N GLU A 150 -4.59 -3.07 11.57
CA GLU A 150 -4.99 -1.68 11.74
C GLU A 150 -4.15 -0.75 10.85
N LEU A 151 -4.64 0.47 10.65
CA LEU A 151 -3.81 1.54 10.11
C LEU A 151 -2.62 1.84 11.04
N CYS A 152 -1.46 2.09 10.46
CA CYS A 152 -0.33 2.65 11.19
C CYS A 152 -0.65 4.05 11.74
N ASP A 153 0.08 4.47 12.77
CA ASP A 153 -0.17 5.74 13.45
C ASP A 153 -0.06 6.97 12.55
N GLN A 154 0.88 6.98 11.61
CA GLN A 154 1.02 8.08 10.66
C GLN A 154 -0.21 8.19 9.74
N ALA A 155 -0.71 7.08 9.21
CA ALA A 155 -1.93 7.09 8.41
C ALA A 155 -3.16 7.48 9.24
N LYS A 156 -3.24 7.02 10.51
CA LYS A 156 -4.30 7.44 11.45
C LYS A 156 -4.27 8.95 11.70
N LYS A 157 -3.09 9.53 11.98
CA LYS A 157 -2.91 10.97 12.24
C LYS A 157 -3.24 11.86 11.03
N GLY A 158 -3.13 11.33 9.82
CA GLY A 158 -3.47 12.06 8.60
C GLY A 158 -4.97 12.30 8.40
N ARG A 159 -5.83 11.60 9.15
CA ARG A 159 -7.29 11.71 9.03
C ARG A 159 -7.78 13.02 9.66
N LYS A 160 -8.75 13.64 9.00
CA LYS A 160 -9.37 14.90 9.45
C LYS A 160 -10.87 14.71 9.61
N PRO A 161 -11.52 15.49 10.50
CA PRO A 161 -12.97 15.56 10.53
C PRO A 161 -13.56 15.90 9.17
N ARG A 162 -14.82 15.52 9.00
CA ARG A 162 -15.64 15.91 7.84
C ARG A 162 -15.69 17.43 7.72
N LYS A 163 -15.81 17.92 6.50
CA LYS A 163 -15.99 19.36 6.24
C LYS A 163 -17.48 19.66 6.11
N ILE A 164 -17.93 20.72 6.79
CA ILE A 164 -19.27 21.26 6.61
C ILE A 164 -19.30 21.97 5.24
N PRO A 165 -20.21 21.60 4.33
CA PRO A 165 -20.34 22.29 3.05
C PRO A 165 -21.03 23.65 3.25
N GLU A 166 -20.76 24.63 2.38
CA GLU A 166 -21.20 26.03 2.54
C GLU A 166 -22.72 26.19 2.69
N ASP A 167 -23.51 25.31 2.08
CA ASP A 167 -24.97 25.28 2.16
C ASP A 167 -25.53 24.78 3.50
N LYS A 168 -24.64 24.28 4.38
CA LYS A 168 -24.99 23.77 5.73
C LYS A 168 -24.31 24.55 6.86
N ILE A 169 -23.54 25.60 6.56
CA ILE A 169 -22.91 26.49 7.57
C ILE A 169 -23.97 27.40 8.20
#